data_AF-W4K196-F1
#
_entry.id   AF-W4K196-F1
#
_cell.length_a   1.000
_cell.length_b   1.000
_cell.length_c   1.000
_cell.angle_alpha   90.00
_cell.angle_beta   90.00
_cell.angle_gamma   90.00
#
_symmetry.space_group_name_H-M   'P 1'
#
loop_
_entity.id
_entity.type
_entity.pdbx_description
1 polymer ?
#
loop_
_entity_poly.entity_id
_entity_poly.type
_entity_poly.pdbx_seq_one_letter_code
_entity_poly.pdbx_strand_id
1 'polypeptide(L)'
;FQVEFRWVAGHEGIEGNEMADVAAKEAAGGRSSLVKSLPKLLRDFKGSPPIGISATHQILLQKVMRKWNTLWKASPRYAKLSRIDPKLP
;
A
#
# COMPACT_ATOMS: atom_id res chain seq x y z
N PHE A 1 2.40 -33.21 10.43
CA PHE A 1 2.13 -32.37 9.25
C PHE A 1 3.46 -31.81 8.78
N GLN A 2 3.79 -31.93 7.49
CA GLN A 2 5.03 -31.42 6.93
C GLN A 2 4.68 -30.26 6.00
N VAL A 3 5.33 -29.11 6.18
CA VAL A 3 5.14 -27.92 5.36
C VAL A 3 6.44 -27.66 4.62
N GLU A 4 6.33 -27.41 3.31
CA GLU A 4 7.43 -26.99 2.46
C GLU A 4 7.19 -25.55 1.99
N PHE A 5 8.22 -24.72 2.02
CA PHE A 5 8.17 -23.35 1.51
C PHE A 5 8.97 -23.25 0.22
N ARG A 6 8.39 -22.62 -0.80
CA ARG A 6 9.06 -22.35 -2.08
C ARG A 6 8.94 -20.87 -2.41
N TRP A 7 10.06 -20.27 -2.75
CA TRP A 7 10.09 -18.92 -3.29
C TRP A 7 9.76 -18.99 -4.78
N VAL A 8 8.81 -18.15 -5.20
CA VAL A 8 8.40 -18.02 -6.59
C VAL A 8 8.65 -16.59 -7.05
N ALA A 9 8.98 -16.43 -8.33
CA ALA A 9 9.12 -15.11 -8.92
C ALA A 9 7.73 -14.44 -9.00
N GLY A 10 7.67 -13.16 -8.63
CA GLY A 10 6.43 -12.38 -8.71
C GLY A 10 6.18 -11.90 -10.13
N HIS A 11 4.91 -11.81 -10.53
CA HIS A 11 4.48 -11.28 -11.83
C HIS A 11 4.92 -12.10 -13.05
N GLU A 12 5.36 -13.34 -12.84
CA GLU A 12 5.71 -14.30 -13.92
C GLU A 12 4.51 -15.13 -14.39
N GLY A 13 3.28 -14.73 -14.03
CA GLY A 13 2.05 -15.42 -14.46
C GLY A 13 1.81 -16.76 -13.75
N ILE A 14 2.44 -17.00 -12.60
CA ILE A 14 2.19 -18.18 -11.77
C ILE A 14 0.79 -18.05 -11.17
N GLU A 15 -0.18 -18.77 -11.74
CA GLU A 15 -1.61 -18.63 -11.46
C GLU A 15 -1.94 -18.48 -9.97
N GLY A 16 -1.46 -19.39 -9.11
CA GLY A 16 -1.73 -19.33 -7.67
C GLY A 16 -1.15 -18.09 -6.97
N ASN A 17 0.02 -17.62 -7.41
CA ASN A 17 0.63 -16.39 -6.90
C ASN A 17 -0.14 -15.14 -7.37
N GLU A 18 -0.51 -15.10 -8.65
CA GLU A 18 -1.27 -13.98 -9.21
C GLU A 18 -2.68 -13.88 -8.61
N MET A 19 -3.36 -15.01 -8.40
CA MET A 19 -4.65 -15.03 -7.69
C MET A 19 -4.52 -14.50 -6.27
N ALA A 20 -3.45 -14.87 -5.55
CA ALA A 20 -3.19 -14.37 -4.21
C ALA A 20 -2.91 -12.85 -4.21
N ASP A 21 -2.15 -12.35 -5.19
CA ASP A 21 -1.85 -10.92 -5.35
C ASP A 21 -3.11 -10.11 -5.67
N VAL A 22 -3.97 -10.60 -6.56
CA VAL A 22 -5.29 -9.98 -6.84
C VAL A 22 -6.12 -9.90 -5.57
N ALA A 23 -6.28 -11.01 -4.83
CA ALA A 23 -7.05 -11.02 -3.59
C ALA A 23 -6.47 -10.06 -2.53
N ALA A 24 -5.13 -9.98 -2.44
CA ALA A 24 -4.45 -9.05 -1.54
C ALA A 24 -4.73 -7.58 -1.92
N LYS A 25 -4.71 -7.25 -3.22
CA LYS A 25 -5.05 -5.91 -3.73
C LYS A 25 -6.51 -5.55 -3.45
N GLU A 26 -7.44 -6.48 -3.64
CA GLU A 26 -8.86 -6.26 -3.32
C GLU A 26 -9.09 -6.01 -1.83
N ALA A 27 -8.45 -6.81 -0.97
CA ALA A 27 -8.51 -6.64 0.48
C ALA A 27 -7.91 -5.30 0.92
N ALA A 28 -6.78 -4.89 0.34
CA ALA A 28 -6.18 -3.57 0.57
C ALA A 28 -7.10 -2.42 0.09
N GLY A 29 -7.89 -2.65 -0.95
CA GLY A 29 -8.93 -1.75 -1.42
C GLY A 29 -10.23 -1.75 -0.59
N GLY A 30 -10.27 -2.51 0.51
CA GLY A 30 -11.42 -2.58 1.43
C GLY A 30 -12.44 -3.68 1.10
N ARG A 31 -12.22 -4.46 0.03
CA ARG A 31 -13.07 -5.62 -0.32
C ARG A 31 -12.44 -6.89 0.23
N SER A 32 -12.80 -7.26 1.46
CA SER A 32 -12.27 -8.45 2.14
C SER A 32 -13.34 -9.52 2.37
N SER A 33 -12.89 -10.77 2.49
CA SER A 33 -13.75 -11.88 2.89
C SER A 33 -14.19 -11.74 4.35
N LEU A 34 -15.24 -12.46 4.74
CA LEU A 34 -15.70 -12.50 6.13
C LEU A 34 -14.58 -12.98 7.07
N VAL A 35 -14.48 -12.42 8.28
CA VAL A 35 -13.45 -12.81 9.26
C VAL A 35 -13.46 -14.32 9.53
N LYS A 36 -14.63 -14.97 9.52
CA LYS A 36 -14.76 -16.42 9.73
C LYS A 36 -14.09 -17.28 8.65
N SER A 37 -13.90 -16.77 7.43
CA SER A 37 -13.20 -17.50 6.36
C SER A 37 -11.68 -17.34 6.42
N LEU A 38 -11.15 -16.45 7.26
CA LEU A 38 -9.71 -16.32 7.46
C LEU A 38 -9.15 -17.49 8.28
N PRO A 39 -7.89 -17.91 8.06
CA PRO A 39 -7.18 -18.81 8.95
C PRO A 39 -7.20 -18.34 10.41
N LYS A 40 -7.21 -19.28 11.38
CA LYS A 40 -7.32 -18.96 12.83
C LYS A 40 -6.31 -17.90 13.28
N LEU A 41 -5.06 -18.05 12.86
CA LEU A 41 -3.98 -17.10 13.15
C LEU A 41 -4.35 -15.66 12.71
N LEU A 42 -5.01 -15.52 11.56
CA LEU A 42 -5.41 -14.22 11.04
C LEU A 42 -6.68 -13.66 11.72
N ARG A 43 -7.54 -14.53 12.25
CA ARG A 43 -8.72 -14.12 13.05
C ARG A 43 -8.33 -13.57 14.41
N ASP A 44 -7.27 -14.10 14.99
CA ASP A 44 -6.78 -13.69 16.31
C ASP A 44 -6.28 -12.23 16.31
N PHE A 45 -5.92 -11.68 15.14
CA PHE A 45 -5.63 -10.25 14.96
C PHE A 45 -6.87 -9.32 15.04
N LYS A 46 -8.07 -9.85 15.34
CA LYS A 46 -9.32 -9.08 15.53
C LYS A 46 -9.59 -8.03 14.45
N GLY A 47 -9.28 -8.35 13.19
CA GLY A 47 -9.58 -7.51 12.04
C GLY A 47 -8.55 -6.42 11.72
N SER A 48 -7.49 -6.26 12.52
CA SER A 48 -6.37 -5.37 12.17
C SER A 48 -5.03 -6.03 12.50
N PRO A 49 -4.27 -6.50 11.51
CA PRO A 49 -2.89 -6.87 11.75
C PRO A 49 -2.10 -5.64 12.25
N PRO A 50 -0.98 -5.85 12.96
CA PRO A 50 -0.06 -4.77 13.30
C PRO A 50 0.29 -3.96 12.05
N ILE A 51 0.37 -2.63 12.17
CA ILE A 51 0.82 -1.77 11.06
C ILE A 51 2.20 -2.26 10.61
N GLY A 52 2.26 -2.80 9.40
CA GLY A 52 3.51 -3.25 8.80
C GLY A 52 4.44 -2.08 8.47
N ILE A 53 5.73 -2.38 8.30
CA ILE A 53 6.77 -1.38 7.98
C ILE A 53 6.36 -0.54 6.74
N SER A 54 5.83 -1.19 5.70
CA SER A 54 5.37 -0.52 4.48
C SER A 54 4.24 0.48 4.74
N ALA A 55 3.26 0.12 5.57
CA ALA A 55 2.17 1.02 5.93
C ALA A 55 2.68 2.22 6.75
N THR A 56 3.61 1.99 7.68
CA THR A 56 4.30 3.07 8.41
C THR A 56 5.04 4.02 7.47
N HIS A 57 5.79 3.49 6.51
CA HIS A 57 6.48 4.29 5.51
C HIS A 57 5.50 5.12 4.66
N GLN A 58 4.41 4.54 4.20
CA GLN A 58 3.38 5.26 3.43
C GLN A 58 2.77 6.40 4.24
N ILE A 59 2.43 6.17 5.51
CA ILE A 59 1.90 7.21 6.41
C ILE A 59 2.90 8.35 6.57
N LEU A 60 4.18 8.04 6.77
CA LEU A 60 5.24 9.04 6.91
C LEU A 60 5.43 9.84 5.61
N LEU A 61 5.54 9.16 4.47
CA LEU A 61 5.68 9.79 3.16
C LEU A 61 4.51 10.72 2.85
N GLN A 62 3.27 10.30 3.15
CA GLN A 62 2.09 11.15 3.00
C GLN A 62 2.20 12.44 3.83
N LYS A 63 2.67 12.36 5.08
CA LYS A 63 2.90 13.54 5.92
C LYS A 63 3.98 14.45 5.35
N VAL A 64 5.09 13.87 4.89
CA VAL A 64 6.21 14.60 4.27
C VAL A 64 5.74 15.33 3.02
N MET A 65 5.04 14.64 2.11
CA MET A 65 4.55 15.21 0.86
C MET A 65 3.52 16.32 1.09
N ARG A 66 2.65 16.20 2.09
CA ARG A 66 1.74 17.30 2.48
C ARG A 66 2.51 18.54 2.91
N LYS A 67 3.50 18.38 3.80
CA LYS A 67 4.33 19.49 4.27
C LYS A 67 5.13 20.12 3.14
N TRP A 68 5.74 19.30 2.30
CA TRP A 68 6.49 19.74 1.13
C TRP A 68 5.61 20.55 0.17
N ASN A 69 4.41 20.07 -0.15
CA ASN A 69 3.45 20.79 -1.00
C ASN A 69 3.08 22.17 -0.43
N THR A 70 2.84 22.27 0.89
CA THR A 70 2.55 23.56 1.53
C THR A 70 3.72 24.53 1.40
N LEU A 71 4.94 24.07 1.68
CA LEU A 71 6.15 24.89 1.59
C LEU A 71 6.44 25.32 0.16
N TRP A 72 6.25 24.41 -0.79
CA TRP A 72 6.47 24.67 -2.19
C TRP A 72 5.52 25.75 -2.72
N LYS A 73 4.21 25.64 -2.44
CA LYS A 73 3.20 26.63 -2.84
C LYS A 73 3.46 28.02 -2.24
N ALA A 74 4.04 28.09 -1.04
CA ALA A 74 4.42 29.34 -0.41
C ALA A 74 5.69 29.97 -1.00
N SER A 75 6.45 29.24 -1.82
CA SER A 75 7.71 29.71 -2.37
C SER A 75 7.51 30.69 -3.54
N PRO A 76 8.40 31.69 -3.73
CA PRO A 76 8.35 32.56 -4.92
C PRO A 76 8.54 31.81 -6.25
N ARG A 77 9.14 30.61 -6.18
CA ARG A 77 9.42 29.77 -7.36
C ARG A 77 8.15 29.12 -7.89
N TYR A 78 7.21 28.77 -7.02
CA TYR A 78 5.91 28.21 -7.42
C TYR A 78 5.17 29.12 -8.37
N ALA A 79 5.12 30.43 -8.10
CA ALA A 79 4.43 31.40 -8.97
C ALA A 79 5.04 31.49 -10.39
N LYS A 80 6.36 31.29 -10.52
CA LYS A 80 7.03 31.26 -11.82
C LYS A 80 6.81 29.94 -12.55
N LEU A 81 6.89 28.82 -11.83
CA LEU A 81 6.83 27.49 -12.41
C LEU A 81 5.41 27.08 -12.79
N SER A 82 4.40 27.47 -12.01
CA SER A 82 2.98 27.18 -12.30
C SER A 82 2.49 27.83 -13.59
N ARG A 83 3.17 28.89 -14.05
CA ARG A 83 2.91 29.55 -15.34
C ARG A 83 3.45 28.76 -16.54
N ILE A 84 4.41 27.86 -16.32
CA ILE A 84 5.02 27.01 -17.36
C ILE A 84 4.30 25.67 -17.41
N ASP A 85 4.10 25.04 -16.25
CA ASP A 85 3.35 23.80 -16.13
C ASP A 85 2.56 23.77 -14.81
N PRO A 86 1.22 23.85 -14.86
CA PRO A 86 0.37 23.80 -13.68
C PRO A 86 0.26 22.39 -13.06
N LYS A 87 0.77 21.35 -13.74
CA LYS A 87 0.82 19.97 -13.23
C LYS A 87 2.10 19.66 -12.46
N LEU A 88 3.11 20.53 -12.56
CA LEU A 88 4.27 20.42 -11.68
C LEU A 88 3.80 20.71 -10.25
N PRO A 89 4.05 19.77 -9.32
CA PRO A 89 3.54 19.85 -7.95
C PRO A 89 4.05 21.10 -7.28
#